data_AF-A0A357IWW2-F1
#
_entry.id   AF-A0A357IWW2-F1
#
_cell.length_a   1.000
_cell.length_b   1.000
_cell.length_c   1.000
_cell.angle_alpha   90.00
_cell.angle_beta   90.00
_cell.angle_gamma   90.00
#
_symmetry.space_group_name_H-M   'P 1'
#
loop_
_entity.id
_entity.type
_entity.pdbx_description
1 polymer ?
#
loop_
_entity_poly.entity_id
_entity_poly.type
_entity_poly.pdbx_seq_one_letter_code
_entity_poly.pdbx_strand_id
1 'polypeptide(L)'
;MNIQSPKMKPALLALAMVLALGAFDGLRAEDRALVTRLVGVARVQKGGQGEFQNLKLRQIIQSKDKIQTGPQSNLVIIYQGKEIRLGPKTEVTLENLNSKKEPLQVKLKKGFTWIDVKKLNNQGVEVVSPTAVASVRGTKFSVSHDEHGSATCVC
;
A
#
# COMPACT_ATOMS: atom_id res chain seq x y z
N MET A 1 -35.75 -53.21 -14.71
CA MET A 1 -35.79 -51.82 -14.22
C MET A 1 -34.61 -51.08 -14.83
N ASN A 2 -34.87 -50.22 -15.82
CA ASN A 2 -33.87 -49.69 -16.75
C ASN A 2 -33.28 -48.38 -16.19
N ILE A 3 -32.04 -48.41 -15.70
CA ILE A 3 -31.36 -47.21 -15.16
C ILE A 3 -30.63 -46.53 -16.31
N GLN A 4 -31.29 -45.58 -16.96
CA GLN A 4 -30.67 -44.70 -17.95
C GLN A 4 -29.67 -43.75 -17.26
N SER A 5 -28.38 -43.91 -17.56
CA SER A 5 -27.34 -42.95 -17.21
C SER A 5 -27.56 -41.61 -17.92
N PRO A 6 -27.39 -40.44 -17.26
CA PRO A 6 -27.50 -39.16 -17.94
C PRO A 6 -26.28 -38.97 -18.85
N LYS A 7 -26.52 -38.94 -20.18
CA LYS A 7 -25.51 -38.55 -21.17
C LYS A 7 -25.21 -37.06 -21.02
N MET A 8 -24.26 -36.72 -20.14
CA MET A 8 -23.74 -35.36 -20.02
C MET A 8 -22.99 -35.02 -21.31
N LYS A 9 -23.50 -34.05 -22.08
CA LYS A 9 -22.93 -33.65 -23.37
C LYS A 9 -21.48 -33.15 -23.13
N PRO A 10 -20.49 -33.59 -23.94
CA PRO A 10 -19.08 -33.22 -23.73
C PRO A 10 -18.82 -31.71 -23.82
N ALA A 11 -19.73 -30.98 -24.49
CA ALA A 11 -19.72 -29.51 -24.53
C ALA A 11 -19.98 -28.84 -23.17
N LEU A 12 -20.73 -29.47 -22.27
CA LEU A 12 -21.05 -28.92 -20.94
C LEU A 12 -19.86 -29.08 -19.97
N LEU A 13 -19.09 -30.17 -20.10
CA LEU A 13 -17.85 -30.40 -19.36
C LEU A 13 -16.74 -29.43 -19.79
N ALA A 14 -16.61 -29.17 -21.10
CA ALA A 14 -15.60 -28.26 -21.63
C ALA A 14 -15.84 -26.81 -21.19
N LEU A 15 -17.11 -26.37 -21.12
CA LEU A 15 -17.47 -25.02 -20.68
C LEU A 15 -17.17 -24.80 -19.18
N ALA A 16 -17.38 -25.81 -18.34
CA ALA A 16 -17.02 -25.75 -16.91
C ALA A 16 -15.49 -25.70 -16.69
N MET A 17 -14.72 -26.37 -17.55
CA MET A 17 -13.25 -26.38 -17.48
C MET A 17 -12.63 -25.04 -17.91
N VAL A 18 -13.22 -24.36 -18.91
CA VAL A 18 -12.82 -23.01 -19.34
C VAL A 18 -13.18 -21.95 -18.28
N LEU A 19 -14.33 -22.09 -17.60
CA LEU A 19 -14.70 -21.23 -16.48
C LEU A 19 -13.77 -21.41 -15.27
N ALA A 20 -13.24 -22.62 -15.03
CA ALA A 20 -12.28 -22.89 -13.97
C ALA A 20 -10.87 -22.32 -14.26
N LEU A 21 -10.47 -22.23 -15.53
CA LEU A 21 -9.19 -21.63 -15.94
C LEU A 21 -9.20 -20.09 -15.91
N GLY A 22 -10.38 -19.46 -16.03
CA GLY A 22 -10.52 -17.99 -16.01
C GLY A 22 -10.46 -17.33 -14.64
N ALA A 23 -10.41 -18.11 -13.54
CA ALA A 23 -10.50 -17.59 -12.18
C ALA A 23 -9.15 -17.46 -11.43
N PHE A 24 -8.02 -17.81 -12.05
CA PHE A 24 -6.72 -17.90 -11.35
C PHE A 24 -5.87 -16.62 -11.32
N ASP A 25 -6.33 -15.50 -11.89
CA ASP A 25 -5.48 -14.30 -12.05
C ASP A 25 -5.52 -13.28 -10.89
N GLY A 26 -6.21 -13.57 -9.77
CA GLY A 26 -6.62 -12.51 -8.84
C GLY A 26 -5.86 -12.35 -7.52
N LEU A 27 -5.04 -13.31 -7.08
CA LEU A 27 -4.60 -13.38 -5.67
C LEU A 27 -3.09 -13.22 -5.49
N ARG A 28 -2.48 -12.16 -6.03
CA ARG A 28 -1.15 -11.73 -5.56
C ARG A 28 -1.30 -10.86 -4.30
N ALA A 29 -1.11 -11.49 -3.13
CA ALA A 29 -1.18 -10.81 -1.83
C ALA A 29 -0.12 -9.71 -1.65
N GLU A 30 1.00 -9.76 -2.39
CA GLU A 30 2.13 -8.82 -2.27
C GLU A 30 1.89 -7.45 -2.93
N ASP A 31 0.87 -7.33 -3.78
CA ASP A 31 0.56 -6.08 -4.49
C ASP A 31 -0.30 -5.11 -3.67
N ARG A 32 -0.73 -5.49 -2.45
CA ARG A 32 -1.58 -4.63 -1.62
C ARG A 32 -0.76 -3.90 -0.57
N ALA A 33 -0.98 -2.60 -0.41
CA ALA A 33 -0.42 -1.86 0.72
C ALA A 33 -1.20 -2.19 1.99
N LEU A 34 -0.63 -3.02 2.86
CA LEU A 34 -1.29 -3.58 4.03
C LEU A 34 -0.76 -2.95 5.32
N VAL A 35 -1.66 -2.52 6.21
CA VAL A 35 -1.30 -2.12 7.57
C VAL A 35 -0.94 -3.34 8.40
N THR A 36 0.33 -3.54 8.71
CA THR A 36 0.83 -4.72 9.44
C THR A 36 1.09 -4.46 10.92
N ARG A 37 1.25 -3.20 11.32
CA ARG A 37 1.32 -2.78 12.73
C ARG A 37 0.66 -1.43 12.88
N LEU A 38 -0.10 -1.29 13.96
CA LEU A 38 -0.71 -0.04 14.39
C LEU A 38 -0.63 0.04 15.91
N VAL A 39 0.07 1.07 16.41
CA VAL A 39 0.14 1.43 17.83
C VAL A 39 -0.42 2.85 17.96
N GLY A 40 -1.28 3.08 18.96
CA GLY A 40 -1.98 4.35 19.14
C GLY A 40 -3.14 4.52 18.15
N VAL A 41 -3.35 5.74 17.68
CA VAL A 41 -4.49 6.10 16.82
C VAL A 41 -3.97 6.58 15.47
N ALA A 42 -4.50 6.00 14.40
CA ALA A 42 -4.32 6.52 13.06
C ALA A 42 -5.69 6.65 12.38
N ARG A 43 -5.80 7.60 11.45
CA ARG A 43 -6.99 7.83 10.64
C ARG A 43 -6.63 7.81 9.17
N VAL A 44 -7.60 7.43 8.34
CA VAL A 44 -7.49 7.41 6.89
C VAL A 44 -8.68 8.11 6.28
N GLN A 45 -8.42 8.94 5.28
CA GLN A 45 -9.41 9.55 4.40
C GLN A 45 -9.25 8.91 3.02
N LYS A 46 -10.28 8.20 2.57
CA LYS A 46 -10.21 7.38 1.35
C LYS A 46 -10.19 8.24 0.09
N GLY A 47 -9.21 8.01 -0.78
CA GLY A 47 -9.00 8.80 -2.00
C GLY A 47 -8.78 10.30 -1.78
N GLY A 48 -8.47 10.72 -0.54
CA GLY A 48 -8.29 12.13 -0.18
C GLY A 48 -9.59 12.94 -0.14
N GLN A 49 -10.75 12.28 -0.12
CA GLN A 49 -12.07 12.92 -0.09
C GLN A 49 -12.91 12.42 1.08
N GLY A 50 -13.87 13.22 1.53
CA GLY A 50 -14.77 12.88 2.63
C GLY A 50 -14.14 12.99 4.01
N GLU A 51 -14.66 12.27 4.98
CA GLU A 51 -14.20 12.36 6.37
C GLU A 51 -13.07 11.38 6.70
N PHE A 52 -12.27 11.73 7.70
CA PHE A 52 -11.28 10.83 8.27
C PHE A 52 -11.96 9.76 9.12
N GLN A 53 -11.68 8.50 8.81
CA GLN A 53 -12.14 7.35 9.56
C GLN A 53 -10.99 6.69 10.31
N ASN A 54 -11.27 6.00 11.41
CA ASN A 54 -10.23 5.27 12.13
C ASN A 54 -9.61 4.18 11.25
N LEU A 55 -8.30 4.20 11.13
CA LEU A 55 -7.53 3.19 10.44
C LEU A 55 -7.38 1.96 11.34
N LYS A 56 -7.52 0.76 10.77
CA LYS A 56 -7.47 -0.51 11.48
C LYS A 56 -6.27 -1.35 11.05
N LEU A 57 -5.83 -2.25 11.94
CA LEU A 57 -4.86 -3.28 11.59
C LEU A 57 -5.38 -4.16 10.44
N ARG A 58 -4.49 -4.60 9.54
CA ARG A 58 -4.82 -5.37 8.32
C ARG A 58 -5.70 -4.63 7.31
N GLN A 59 -5.95 -3.35 7.50
CA GLN A 59 -6.64 -2.55 6.50
C GLN A 59 -5.74 -2.30 5.29
N ILE A 60 -6.33 -2.34 4.10
CA ILE A 60 -5.65 -2.01 2.84
C ILE A 60 -5.69 -0.50 2.62
N ILE A 61 -4.53 0.05 2.28
CA ILE A 61 -4.37 1.43 1.82
C ILE A 61 -4.43 1.45 0.30
N GLN A 62 -5.19 2.39 -0.24
CA GLN A 62 -5.33 2.59 -1.68
C GLN A 62 -4.54 3.82 -2.12
N SER A 63 -4.23 3.89 -3.41
CA SER A 63 -3.59 5.08 -3.98
C SER A 63 -4.46 6.31 -3.72
N LYS A 64 -3.81 7.42 -3.36
CA LYS A 64 -4.42 8.71 -2.96
C LYS A 64 -5.11 8.70 -1.59
N ASP A 65 -5.05 7.61 -0.82
CA ASP A 65 -5.49 7.65 0.57
C ASP A 65 -4.58 8.59 1.38
N LYS A 66 -5.22 9.46 2.17
CA LYS A 66 -4.52 10.32 3.12
C LYS A 66 -4.57 9.70 4.51
N ILE A 67 -3.42 9.60 5.17
CA ILE A 67 -3.25 8.97 6.48
C ILE A 67 -2.76 10.02 7.47
N GLN A 68 -3.31 9.99 8.68
CA GLN A 68 -2.88 10.83 9.81
C GLN A 68 -2.63 9.95 11.03
N THR A 69 -1.45 10.09 11.65
CA THR A 69 -1.14 9.43 12.92
C THR A 69 -1.28 10.42 14.09
N GLY A 70 -1.79 9.94 15.22
CA GLY A 70 -1.95 10.72 16.43
C GLY A 70 -0.64 10.96 17.19
N PRO A 71 -0.71 11.70 18.32
CA PRO A 71 0.36 11.70 19.31
C PRO A 71 0.61 10.27 19.81
N GLN A 72 1.87 9.91 20.07
CA GLN A 72 2.27 8.57 20.55
C GLN A 72 1.80 7.39 19.65
N SER A 73 1.70 7.62 18.35
CA SER A 73 1.25 6.62 17.41
C SER A 73 2.37 6.17 16.46
N ASN A 74 2.34 4.91 16.06
CA ASN A 74 3.27 4.32 15.10
C ASN A 74 2.50 3.39 14.16
N LEU A 75 2.72 3.55 12.85
CA LEU A 75 2.05 2.78 11.82
C LEU A 75 3.09 2.13 10.91
N VAL A 76 2.92 0.85 10.60
CA VAL A 76 3.73 0.14 9.61
C VAL A 76 2.85 -0.35 8.48
N ILE A 77 3.24 -0.02 7.25
CA ILE A 77 2.60 -0.45 6.02
C ILE A 77 3.62 -1.26 5.23
N ILE A 78 3.23 -2.45 4.78
CA ILE A 78 4.02 -3.26 3.86
C ILE A 78 3.39 -3.17 2.47
N TYR A 79 4.22 -2.89 1.47
CA TYR A 79 3.80 -2.84 0.07
C TYR A 79 4.94 -3.30 -0.83
N GLN A 80 4.75 -4.39 -1.59
CA GLN A 80 5.72 -4.86 -2.59
C GLN A 80 7.17 -4.93 -2.07
N GLY A 81 7.36 -5.55 -0.90
CA GLY A 81 8.67 -5.70 -0.26
C GLY A 81 9.22 -4.44 0.41
N LYS A 82 8.51 -3.30 0.34
CA LYS A 82 8.87 -2.05 1.01
C LYS A 82 8.16 -1.98 2.37
N GLU A 83 8.92 -1.63 3.41
CA GLU A 83 8.39 -1.38 4.75
C GLU A 83 8.36 0.11 5.01
N ILE A 84 7.17 0.69 5.15
CA ILE A 84 6.95 2.12 5.35
C ILE A 84 6.46 2.31 6.77
N ARG A 85 7.26 3.00 7.59
CA ARG A 85 6.95 3.29 8.99
C ARG A 85 6.64 4.77 9.13
N LEU A 86 5.48 5.08 9.73
CA LEU A 86 5.09 6.44 10.05
C LEU A 86 5.22 6.67 11.56
N GLY A 87 5.86 7.77 11.92
CA GLY A 87 5.99 8.22 13.30
C GLY A 87 4.72 8.93 13.81
N PRO A 88 4.78 9.49 15.03
CA PRO A 88 3.71 10.32 15.59
C PRO A 88 3.44 11.57 14.74
N LYS A 89 2.22 12.12 14.88
CA LYS A 89 1.81 13.42 14.29
C LYS A 89 2.14 13.55 12.79
N THR A 90 2.07 12.44 12.06
CA THR A 90 2.51 12.35 10.68
C THR A 90 1.32 12.41 9.74
N GLU A 91 1.39 13.23 8.70
CA GLU A 91 0.41 13.30 7.63
C GLU A 91 1.05 12.90 6.30
N VAL A 92 0.57 11.81 5.72
CA VAL A 92 1.07 11.31 4.43
C VAL A 92 -0.06 11.00 3.46
N THR A 93 0.25 11.07 2.18
CA THR A 93 -0.57 10.47 1.11
C THR A 93 0.31 9.49 0.35
N LEU A 94 -0.20 8.26 0.15
CA LEU A 94 0.48 7.27 -0.69
C LEU A 94 -0.09 7.33 -2.10
N GLU A 95 0.77 7.54 -3.09
CA GLU A 95 0.41 7.60 -4.51
C GLU A 95 1.19 6.56 -5.30
N ASN A 96 0.74 6.31 -6.54
CA ASN A 96 1.32 5.32 -7.44
C ASN A 96 1.33 3.88 -6.90
N LEU A 97 0.49 3.58 -5.90
CA LEU A 97 0.19 2.20 -5.53
C LEU A 97 -0.39 1.46 -6.74
N ASN A 98 0.09 0.23 -6.98
CA ASN A 98 -0.18 -0.62 -8.15
C ASN A 98 0.35 -0.10 -9.50
N SER A 99 1.16 0.97 -9.52
CA SER A 99 1.78 1.42 -10.77
C SER A 99 2.92 0.50 -11.17
N LYS A 100 2.95 0.09 -12.46
CA LYS A 100 4.06 -0.67 -13.04
C LYS A 100 5.20 0.21 -13.56
N LYS A 101 4.95 1.51 -13.73
CA LYS A 101 5.89 2.45 -14.37
C LYS A 101 6.48 3.47 -13.40
N GLU A 102 5.66 3.94 -12.47
CA GLU A 102 6.02 5.00 -11.53
C GLU A 102 6.59 4.40 -10.23
N PRO A 103 7.56 5.07 -9.57
CA PRO A 103 7.95 4.71 -8.21
C PRO A 103 6.79 4.94 -7.23
N LEU A 104 6.82 4.22 -6.10
CA LEU A 104 5.93 4.53 -4.98
C LEU A 104 6.22 5.96 -4.53
N GLN A 105 5.18 6.80 -4.48
CA GLN A 105 5.32 8.17 -4.00
C GLN A 105 4.67 8.32 -2.63
N VAL A 106 5.44 8.81 -1.67
CA VAL A 106 5.02 9.12 -0.30
C VAL A 106 5.04 10.63 -0.14
N LYS A 107 3.87 11.27 -0.27
CA LYS A 107 3.74 12.71 -0.03
C LYS A 107 3.69 12.97 1.47
N LEU A 108 4.80 13.39 2.06
CA LEU A 108 4.93 13.71 3.48
C LEU A 108 4.63 15.18 3.71
N LYS A 109 3.42 15.49 4.17
CA LYS A 109 3.04 16.88 4.50
C LYS A 109 3.74 17.34 5.78
N LYS A 110 3.81 16.48 6.80
CA LYS A 110 4.53 16.72 8.06
C LYS A 110 4.76 15.42 8.81
N GLY A 111 5.72 15.44 9.74
CA GLY A 111 6.05 14.34 10.63
C GLY A 111 7.27 13.56 10.15
N PHE A 112 7.22 12.24 10.27
CA PHE A 112 8.37 11.38 10.04
C PHE A 112 7.97 10.09 9.32
N THR A 113 8.78 9.72 8.33
CA THR A 113 8.72 8.41 7.68
C THR A 113 10.09 7.74 7.71
N TRP A 114 10.12 6.44 7.94
CA TRP A 114 11.28 5.59 7.71
C TRP A 114 10.89 4.47 6.77
N ILE A 115 11.69 4.21 5.75
CA ILE A 115 11.35 3.31 4.65
C ILE A 115 12.51 2.36 4.39
N ASP A 116 12.25 1.06 4.43
CA ASP A 116 13.15 0.02 3.94
C ASP A 116 12.81 -0.31 2.48
N VAL A 117 13.68 0.08 1.55
CA VAL A 117 13.53 -0.22 0.13
C VAL A 117 14.35 -1.47 -0.21
N LYS A 118 13.69 -2.63 -0.13
CA LYS A 118 14.27 -3.88 -0.63
C LYS A 118 14.39 -3.83 -2.16
N LYS A 119 15.53 -4.27 -2.69
CA LYS A 119 15.85 -4.30 -4.13
C LYS A 119 15.07 -5.33 -4.96
N LEU A 120 13.89 -5.76 -4.49
CA LEU A 120 13.11 -6.83 -5.13
C LEU A 120 12.52 -6.40 -6.47
N ASN A 121 12.25 -5.10 -6.62
CA ASN A 121 11.56 -4.54 -7.77
C ASN A 121 12.38 -3.33 -8.21
N ASN A 122 12.65 -3.16 -9.51
CA ASN A 122 13.44 -2.03 -10.05
C ASN A 122 12.81 -0.64 -9.82
N GLN A 123 11.71 -0.57 -9.07
CA GLN A 123 10.97 0.63 -8.70
C GLN A 123 11.37 1.11 -7.30
N GLY A 124 11.99 2.29 -7.27
CA GLY A 124 12.35 2.99 -6.03
C GLY A 124 11.16 3.57 -5.28
N VAL A 125 11.47 4.43 -4.31
CA VAL A 125 10.51 5.22 -3.54
C VAL A 125 10.89 6.68 -3.62
N GLU A 126 9.89 7.53 -3.79
CA GLU A 126 10.03 8.98 -3.70
C GLU A 126 9.28 9.48 -2.48
N VAL A 127 9.96 10.19 -1.59
CA VAL A 127 9.32 10.95 -0.52
C VAL A 127 9.31 12.41 -0.94
N VAL A 128 8.09 12.96 -1.09
CA VAL A 128 7.85 14.34 -1.51
C VAL A 128 7.35 15.11 -0.30
N SER A 129 8.14 16.06 0.16
CA SER A 129 7.74 17.05 1.17
C SER A 129 7.46 18.40 0.50
N PRO A 130 6.85 19.37 1.20
CA PRO A 130 6.63 20.72 0.65
C PRO A 130 7.91 21.41 0.14
N THR A 131 9.07 21.13 0.75
CA THR A 131 10.32 21.84 0.45
C THR A 131 11.39 20.98 -0.23
N ALA A 132 11.23 19.65 -0.30
CA ALA A 132 12.22 18.76 -0.87
C ALA A 132 11.65 17.43 -1.38
N VAL A 133 12.37 16.81 -2.32
CA VAL A 133 12.09 15.46 -2.84
C VAL A 133 13.29 14.56 -2.61
N ALA A 134 13.08 13.41 -1.98
CA ALA A 134 14.08 12.36 -1.80
C ALA A 134 13.70 11.12 -2.62
N SER A 135 14.52 10.75 -3.61
CA SER A 135 14.29 9.57 -4.48
C SER A 135 15.34 8.51 -4.19
N VAL A 136 14.90 7.34 -3.70
CA VAL A 136 15.77 6.26 -3.21
C VAL A 136 15.42 4.95 -3.90
N ARG A 137 16.41 4.33 -4.55
CA ARG A 137 16.24 3.05 -5.28
C ARG A 137 16.66 1.81 -4.48
N GLY A 138 17.25 2.00 -3.31
CA GLY A 138 17.64 0.92 -2.42
C GLY A 138 18.35 1.46 -1.18
N THR A 139 18.26 0.71 -0.08
CA THR A 139 18.64 1.06 1.31
C THR A 139 17.44 1.47 2.17
N LYS A 140 17.71 1.60 3.47
CA LYS A 140 16.81 2.15 4.47
C LYS A 140 17.07 3.64 4.57
N PHE A 141 16.03 4.44 4.55
CA PHE A 141 16.18 5.88 4.72
C PHE A 141 15.03 6.44 5.52
N SER A 142 15.22 7.62 6.10
CA SER A 142 14.17 8.36 6.76
C SER A 142 14.09 9.78 6.28
N VAL A 143 12.88 10.31 6.28
CA VAL A 143 12.59 11.71 5.99
C VAL A 143 11.72 12.26 7.10
N SER A 144 12.11 13.40 7.65
CA SER A 144 11.28 14.22 8.52
C SER A 144 10.98 15.54 7.85
N HIS A 145 9.76 16.04 8.05
CA HIS A 145 9.36 17.39 7.67
C HIS A 145 8.59 18.02 8.83
N ASP A 146 9.06 19.17 9.31
CA ASP A 146 8.37 19.90 10.39
C ASP A 146 7.39 20.96 9.86
N GLU A 147 6.65 21.60 10.76
CA GLU A 147 5.67 22.63 10.39
C GLU A 147 6.34 23.96 10.00
N HIS A 148 7.63 24.12 10.27
CA HIS A 148 8.42 25.31 9.93
C HIS A 148 9.09 25.22 8.55
N GLY A 149 8.91 24.09 7.85
CA GLY A 149 9.41 23.88 6.48
C GLY A 149 10.77 23.19 6.40
N SER A 150 11.35 22.78 7.54
CA SER A 150 12.59 22.03 7.55
C SER A 150 12.35 20.60 7.10
N ALA A 151 13.11 20.16 6.11
CA ALA A 151 13.15 18.77 5.66
C ALA A 151 14.53 18.17 5.94
N THR A 152 14.57 17.01 6.58
CA THR A 152 15.80 16.24 6.80
C THR A 152 15.66 14.88 6.16
N CYS A 153 16.67 14.44 5.42
CA CYS A 153 16.76 13.11 4.84
C CYS A 153 18.04 12.43 5.33
N VAL A 154 17.95 11.18 5.79
CA VAL A 154 19.07 10.36 6.28
C VAL A 154 18.99 8.97 5.66
N CYS A 155 20.10 8.45 5.14
CA CYS A 155 20.21 7.15 4.48
C CYS A 155 21.37 6.31 5.03
#